data_AF-A0AAV4A5W8-F1
#
_entry.id   AF-A0AAV4A5W8-F1
#
_cell.length_a   1.000
_cell.length_b   1.000
_cell.length_c   1.000
_cell.angle_alpha   90.00
_cell.angle_beta   90.00
_cell.angle_gamma   90.00
#
_symmetry.space_group_name_H-M   'P 1'
#
loop_
_entity.id
_entity.type
_entity.pdbx_description
1 polymer ?
#
loop_
_entity_poly.entity_id
_entity_poly.type
_entity_poly.pdbx_seq_one_letter_code
_entity_poly.pdbx_strand_id
1 'polypeptide(L)'
;MLNSSVVKLSVFAVLTALAVNLFYPNLFRREPPVAITINATYDFIVVGGGAAGSTLAARLSENQDVTVLLLEAGPSDWGNPIFEIPALSMLALDSDVDWAYTTERQEGLFKGMKDERSVWPRGKVLGGSGNINAMVAVRGNQHDYDRWAEYTGDQTWNYRHVLSYFKKMEDMRVEGIRDSAYHGKDGPLTINWINSGPLAQKLVEAGQDLGFSNKDYNGKSMEGTGKENEEKDEEEEKRKQEEEKVDERNEKEEEIEEEEKQRVQEKEEVEKEKGEQEEEEEE
;
A
#
# COMPACT_ATOMS: atom_id res chain seq x y z
N MET A 1 -20.37 25.13 -6.95
CA MET A 1 -19.58 26.16 -7.66
C MET A 1 -18.52 26.69 -6.70
N LEU A 2 -17.23 26.47 -6.96
CA LEU A 2 -16.18 27.02 -6.09
C LEU A 2 -16.23 28.55 -6.12
N ASN A 3 -16.15 29.16 -4.93
CA ASN A 3 -16.17 30.61 -4.75
C ASN A 3 -15.00 31.25 -5.54
N SER A 4 -15.27 32.26 -6.36
CA SER A 4 -14.28 32.96 -7.20
C SER A 4 -13.07 33.45 -6.38
N SER A 5 -13.28 33.81 -5.12
CA SER A 5 -12.21 34.22 -4.20
C SER A 5 -11.28 33.06 -3.82
N VAL A 6 -11.82 31.84 -3.68
CA VAL A 6 -11.03 30.63 -3.38
C VAL A 6 -10.17 30.27 -4.59
N VAL A 7 -10.73 30.32 -5.80
CA VAL A 7 -9.99 30.06 -7.05
C VAL A 7 -8.84 31.06 -7.22
N LYS A 8 -9.09 32.37 -6.99
CA LYS A 8 -8.05 33.41 -7.08
C LYS A 8 -6.94 33.23 -6.04
N LEU A 9 -7.30 32.86 -4.81
CA LEU A 9 -6.34 32.60 -3.75
C LEU A 9 -5.47 31.38 -4.04
N SER A 10 -6.07 30.31 -4.57
CA SER A 10 -5.34 29.10 -5.01
C SER A 10 -4.40 29.41 -6.17
N VAL A 11 -4.85 30.17 -7.18
CA VAL A 11 -3.99 30.58 -8.30
C VAL A 11 -2.84 31.47 -7.82
N PHE A 12 -3.10 32.43 -6.94
CA PHE A 12 -2.06 33.29 -6.38
C PHE A 12 -1.03 32.50 -5.55
N ALA A 13 -1.49 31.56 -4.72
CA ALA A 13 -0.62 30.68 -3.94
C ALA A 13 0.26 29.80 -4.83
N VAL A 14 -0.31 29.21 -5.90
CA VAL A 14 0.44 28.41 -6.89
C VAL A 14 1.46 29.28 -7.63
N LEU A 15 1.08 30.47 -8.10
CA LEU A 15 2.00 31.38 -8.80
C LEU A 15 3.12 31.88 -7.88
N THR A 16 2.81 32.12 -6.60
CA THR A 16 3.81 32.52 -5.60
C THR A 16 4.73 31.35 -5.26
N ALA A 17 4.22 30.14 -5.10
CA ALA A 17 5.05 28.95 -4.89
C ALA A 17 5.97 28.68 -6.10
N LEU A 18 5.45 28.83 -7.32
CA LEU A 18 6.23 28.75 -8.56
C LEU A 18 7.30 29.85 -8.61
N ALA A 19 6.96 31.10 -8.27
CA ALA A 19 7.92 32.20 -8.24
C ALA A 19 9.00 31.99 -7.17
N VAL A 20 8.63 31.55 -5.96
CA VAL A 20 9.59 31.24 -4.89
C VAL A 20 10.51 30.10 -5.33
N ASN A 21 9.99 29.06 -5.97
CA ASN A 21 10.81 27.95 -6.48
C ASN A 21 11.73 28.42 -7.63
N LEU A 22 11.23 29.27 -8.55
CA LEU A 22 11.99 29.79 -9.68
C LEU A 22 13.10 30.77 -9.27
N PHE A 23 12.82 31.67 -8.31
CA PHE A 23 13.73 32.75 -7.92
C PHE A 23 14.55 32.44 -6.66
N TYR A 24 14.10 31.48 -5.84
CA TYR A 24 14.76 31.07 -4.59
C TYR A 24 14.74 29.54 -4.41
N PRO A 25 15.28 28.75 -5.36
CA PRO A 25 15.22 27.29 -5.34
C PRO A 25 15.85 26.67 -4.08
N ASN A 26 16.77 27.39 -3.43
CA ASN A 26 17.53 26.93 -2.27
C ASN A 26 17.01 27.44 -0.91
N LEU A 27 15.89 28.19 -0.86
CA LEU A 27 15.43 28.84 0.38
C LEU A 27 15.01 27.83 1.46
N PHE A 28 14.58 26.63 1.05
CA PHE A 28 14.11 25.57 1.95
C PHE A 28 14.78 24.21 1.71
N ARG A 29 15.73 24.13 0.77
CA ARG A 29 16.37 22.89 0.38
C ARG A 29 17.88 23.08 0.33
N ARG A 30 18.58 22.44 1.28
CA ARG A 30 20.01 22.18 1.11
C ARG A 30 20.15 20.98 0.20
N GLU A 31 20.69 21.21 -0.99
CA GLU A 31 21.12 20.12 -1.86
C GLU A 31 22.07 19.21 -1.07
N PRO A 32 21.85 17.88 -1.07
CA PRO A 32 22.79 16.97 -0.44
C PRO A 32 24.16 17.16 -1.09
N PRO A 33 25.24 17.26 -0.30
CA PRO A 33 26.55 17.55 -0.86
C PRO A 33 26.99 16.41 -1.78
N VAL A 34 27.07 16.68 -3.08
CA VAL A 34 27.77 15.80 -4.01
C VAL A 34 29.26 15.84 -3.65
N ALA A 35 29.90 14.68 -3.62
CA ALA A 35 31.34 14.60 -3.37
C ALA A 35 32.11 15.34 -4.48
N ILE A 36 32.57 16.55 -4.17
CA ILE A 36 33.41 17.36 -5.08
C ILE A 36 34.89 16.92 -5.05
N THR A 37 35.26 16.11 -4.06
CA THR A 37 36.57 15.48 -3.93
C THR A 37 36.37 13.99 -3.74
N ILE A 38 36.98 13.19 -4.61
CA ILE A 38 36.92 11.72 -4.56
C ILE A 38 38.17 11.23 -3.84
N ASN A 39 38.01 10.31 -2.88
CA ASN A 39 39.12 9.66 -2.20
C ASN A 39 39.83 8.68 -3.14
N ALA A 40 41.11 8.39 -2.88
CA ALA A 40 41.85 7.40 -3.66
C ALA A 40 41.27 5.97 -3.54
N THR A 41 40.57 5.67 -2.44
CA THR A 41 40.02 4.34 -2.12
C THR A 41 38.68 4.46 -1.39
N TYR A 42 37.82 3.46 -1.59
CA TYR A 42 36.56 3.23 -0.89
C TYR A 42 36.41 1.74 -0.58
N ASP A 43 35.66 1.39 0.46
CA ASP A 43 35.34 -0.02 0.77
C ASP A 43 34.38 -0.60 -0.28
N PHE A 44 33.43 0.21 -0.74
CA PHE A 44 32.50 -0.15 -1.81
C PHE A 44 32.39 0.95 -2.85
N ILE A 45 32.37 0.55 -4.12
CA ILE A 45 32.02 1.41 -5.25
C ILE A 45 30.76 0.83 -5.90
N VAL A 46 29.66 1.56 -5.83
CA VAL A 46 28.40 1.21 -6.46
C VAL A 46 28.30 1.96 -7.78
N VAL A 47 28.18 1.22 -8.89
CA VAL A 47 28.07 1.79 -10.24
C VAL A 47 26.61 1.73 -10.69
N GLY A 48 26.00 2.89 -10.83
CA GLY A 48 24.58 3.10 -11.12
C GLY A 48 23.78 3.43 -9.85
N GLY A 49 23.36 4.69 -9.72
CA GLY A 49 22.48 5.21 -8.68
C GLY A 49 21.00 5.00 -8.95
N GLY A 50 20.63 3.87 -9.56
CA GLY A 50 19.24 3.47 -9.74
C GLY A 50 18.60 2.92 -8.47
N ALA A 51 17.35 2.46 -8.54
CA ALA A 51 16.60 1.94 -7.38
C ALA A 51 17.40 0.93 -6.51
N ALA A 52 18.03 -0.07 -7.13
CA ALA A 52 18.83 -1.06 -6.41
C ALA A 52 20.17 -0.48 -5.90
N GLY A 53 20.87 0.30 -6.72
CA GLY A 53 22.17 0.87 -6.38
C GLY A 53 22.09 1.89 -5.25
N SER A 54 21.10 2.79 -5.31
CA SER A 54 20.83 3.76 -4.23
C SER A 54 20.41 3.06 -2.93
N THR A 55 19.58 2.01 -3.02
CA THR A 55 19.21 1.20 -1.85
C THR A 55 20.44 0.52 -1.24
N LEU A 56 21.29 -0.09 -2.07
CA LEU A 56 22.51 -0.75 -1.61
C LEU A 56 23.49 0.24 -0.98
N ALA A 57 23.75 1.37 -1.63
CA ALA A 57 24.63 2.41 -1.13
C ALA A 57 24.13 2.96 0.22
N ALA A 58 22.82 3.24 0.34
CA ALA A 58 22.21 3.68 1.59
C ALA A 58 22.42 2.66 2.71
N ARG A 59 22.14 1.37 2.47
CA ARG A 59 22.30 0.31 3.48
C ARG A 59 23.75 0.07 3.89
N LEU A 60 24.69 0.08 2.94
CA LEU A 60 26.11 -0.06 3.25
C LEU A 60 26.61 1.11 4.10
N SER A 61 26.15 2.33 3.80
CA SER A 61 26.52 3.54 4.53
C SER A 61 25.89 3.70 5.92
N GLU A 62 24.95 2.82 6.32
CA GLU A 62 24.44 2.79 7.69
C GLU A 62 25.56 2.43 8.70
N ASN A 63 26.60 1.73 8.25
CA ASN A 63 27.81 1.52 9.03
C ASN A 63 28.79 2.70 8.84
N GLN A 64 29.02 3.46 9.92
CA GLN A 64 29.91 4.63 9.89
C GLN A 64 31.39 4.29 9.64
N ASP A 65 31.78 3.03 9.82
CA ASP A 65 33.14 2.55 9.54
C ASP A 65 33.37 2.20 8.07
N VAL A 66 32.33 2.28 7.22
CA VAL A 66 32.37 1.90 5.81
C VAL A 66 32.28 3.14 4.92
N THR A 67 33.17 3.21 3.92
CA THR A 67 33.18 4.25 2.89
C THR A 67 32.55 3.75 1.59
N VAL A 68 31.58 4.50 1.07
CA VAL A 68 30.85 4.15 -0.16
C VAL A 68 30.96 5.27 -1.18
N LEU A 69 31.38 4.93 -2.41
CA LEU A 69 31.27 5.81 -3.57
C LEU A 69 30.11 5.34 -4.45
N LEU A 70 29.12 6.18 -4.67
CA LEU A 70 28.05 5.94 -5.64
C LEU A 70 28.34 6.75 -6.92
N LEU A 71 28.42 6.05 -8.05
CA LEU A 71 28.61 6.66 -9.36
C LEU A 71 27.31 6.57 -10.16
N GLU A 72 26.79 7.71 -10.60
CA GLU A 72 25.60 7.79 -11.46
C GLU A 72 25.94 8.57 -12.73
N ALA A 73 25.41 8.10 -13.87
CA ALA A 73 25.66 8.72 -15.16
C ALA A 73 24.79 9.96 -15.40
N GLY A 74 23.59 9.96 -14.80
CA GLY A 74 22.65 11.07 -14.86
C GLY A 74 22.88 12.16 -13.82
N PRO A 75 22.10 13.25 -13.91
CA PRO A 75 22.14 14.32 -12.91
C PRO A 75 21.49 13.88 -11.59
N SER A 76 21.61 14.74 -10.58
CA SER A 76 20.78 14.67 -9.37
C SER A 76 19.30 14.87 -9.72
N ASP A 77 18.42 14.17 -9.00
CA ASP A 77 16.97 14.40 -9.04
C ASP A 77 16.52 15.58 -8.17
N TRP A 78 17.40 16.06 -7.31
CA TRP A 78 17.08 17.08 -6.32
C TRP A 78 16.56 18.38 -6.93
N GLY A 79 15.38 18.85 -6.47
CA GLY A 79 14.85 20.15 -6.85
C GLY A 79 14.20 20.19 -8.24
N ASN A 80 14.16 19.08 -8.97
CA ASN A 80 13.52 19.02 -10.27
C ASN A 80 12.04 18.58 -10.12
N PRO A 81 11.07 19.44 -10.50
CA PRO A 81 9.65 19.12 -10.37
C PRO A 81 9.19 17.86 -11.13
N ILE A 82 9.91 17.45 -12.18
CA ILE A 82 9.58 16.24 -12.96
C ILE A 82 9.61 14.98 -12.08
N PHE A 83 10.52 14.92 -11.10
CA PHE A 83 10.67 13.76 -10.22
C PHE A 83 9.82 13.85 -8.94
N GLU A 84 9.42 15.06 -8.56
CA GLU A 84 8.70 15.31 -7.31
C GLU A 84 7.18 15.35 -7.47
N ILE A 85 6.71 15.66 -8.67
CA ILE A 85 5.28 15.78 -8.97
C ILE A 85 4.88 14.55 -9.82
N PRO A 86 4.17 13.56 -9.24
CA PRO A 86 3.71 12.35 -9.92
C PRO A 86 3.13 12.57 -11.33
N ALA A 87 2.32 13.61 -11.49
CA ALA A 87 1.65 13.93 -12.75
C ALA A 87 2.60 14.39 -13.87
N LEU A 88 3.84 14.78 -13.54
CA LEU A 88 4.86 15.22 -14.50
C LEU A 88 5.81 14.10 -14.93
N SER A 89 5.72 12.91 -14.34
CA SER A 89 6.62 11.76 -14.63
C SER A 89 6.75 11.45 -16.12
N MET A 90 5.66 11.57 -16.89
CA MET A 90 5.65 11.34 -18.34
C MET A 90 6.54 12.30 -19.13
N LEU A 91 6.85 13.49 -18.60
CA LEU A 91 7.76 14.46 -19.23
C LEU A 91 9.22 14.00 -19.20
N ALA A 92 9.56 12.99 -18.38
CA ALA A 92 10.90 12.44 -18.32
C ALA A 92 11.22 11.54 -19.52
N LEU A 93 10.21 10.97 -20.18
CA LEU A 93 10.40 10.04 -21.30
C LEU A 93 10.95 10.79 -22.53
N ASP A 94 11.92 10.19 -23.23
CA ASP A 94 12.58 10.79 -24.40
C ASP A 94 13.24 12.16 -24.11
N SER A 95 13.62 12.41 -22.85
CA SER A 95 14.31 13.62 -22.40
C SER A 95 15.77 13.35 -22.03
N ASP A 96 16.50 14.38 -21.59
CA ASP A 96 17.91 14.25 -21.18
C ASP A 96 18.13 13.33 -19.97
N VAL A 97 17.07 13.02 -19.22
CA VAL A 97 17.11 12.12 -18.05
C VAL A 97 16.59 10.71 -18.37
N ASP A 98 16.32 10.44 -19.64
CA ASP A 98 16.07 9.11 -20.20
C ASP A 98 17.30 8.67 -21.02
N TRP A 99 17.66 7.40 -20.94
CA TRP A 99 18.60 6.80 -21.88
C TRP A 99 17.99 6.66 -23.28
N ALA A 100 16.65 6.65 -23.37
CA ALA A 100 15.88 6.57 -24.60
C ALA A 100 16.34 5.42 -25.52
N TYR A 101 16.62 4.25 -24.92
CA TYR A 101 17.03 3.09 -25.69
C TYR A 101 15.94 2.68 -26.67
N THR A 102 16.37 2.12 -27.79
CA THR A 102 15.47 1.48 -28.75
C THR A 102 15.95 0.07 -29.02
N THR A 103 15.01 -0.84 -29.29
CA THR A 103 15.35 -2.19 -29.69
C THR A 103 15.98 -2.21 -31.08
N GLU A 104 16.66 -3.30 -31.42
CA GLU A 104 16.85 -3.64 -32.83
C GLU A 104 15.51 -3.79 -33.55
N ARG A 105 15.52 -3.56 -34.86
CA ARG A 105 14.33 -3.78 -35.69
C ARG A 105 14.01 -5.27 -35.69
N GLN A 106 12.75 -5.60 -35.43
CA GLN A 106 12.26 -6.98 -35.41
C GLN A 106 11.24 -7.20 -36.52
N GLU A 107 11.43 -8.25 -37.33
CA GLU A 107 10.53 -8.56 -38.42
C GLU A 107 9.11 -8.83 -37.91
N GLY A 108 8.12 -8.21 -38.56
CA GLY A 108 6.70 -8.36 -38.20
C GLY A 108 6.24 -7.57 -36.96
N LEU A 109 7.14 -6.93 -36.20
CA LEU A 109 6.80 -6.21 -34.98
C LEU A 109 6.91 -4.69 -35.16
N PHE A 110 6.26 -3.95 -34.25
CA PHE A 110 6.36 -2.49 -34.11
C PHE A 110 6.13 -1.67 -35.40
N LYS A 111 5.33 -2.18 -36.34
CA LYS A 111 5.06 -1.54 -37.64
C LYS A 111 4.45 -0.13 -37.57
N GLY A 112 3.82 0.21 -36.45
CA GLY A 112 3.29 1.54 -36.18
C GLY A 112 4.25 2.48 -35.43
N MET A 113 5.45 2.01 -35.08
CA MET A 113 6.45 2.77 -34.34
C MET A 113 7.49 3.39 -35.28
N LYS A 114 8.14 4.46 -34.83
CA LYS A 114 9.27 5.08 -35.54
C LYS A 114 10.35 4.03 -35.81
N ASP A 115 10.82 3.98 -37.05
CA ASP A 115 11.84 3.04 -37.53
C ASP A 115 11.53 1.55 -37.30
N GLU A 116 10.25 1.20 -37.07
CA GLU A 116 9.78 -0.14 -36.70
C GLU A 116 10.50 -0.71 -35.46
N ARG A 117 10.77 0.14 -34.46
CA ARG A 117 11.49 -0.21 -33.23
C ARG A 117 10.67 0.11 -31.98
N SER A 118 10.85 -0.69 -30.93
CA SER A 118 10.25 -0.43 -29.63
C SER A 118 11.10 0.54 -28.83
N VAL A 119 10.45 1.47 -28.13
CA VAL A 119 11.10 2.43 -27.22
C VAL A 119 11.21 1.82 -25.83
N TRP A 120 12.40 1.89 -25.23
CA TRP A 120 12.75 1.28 -23.95
C TRP A 120 13.28 2.36 -23.00
N PRO A 121 12.39 3.17 -22.41
CA PRO A 121 12.80 4.23 -21.49
C PRO A 121 13.51 3.62 -20.28
N ARG A 122 14.65 4.20 -19.90
CA ARG A 122 15.47 3.86 -18.72
C ARG A 122 15.99 5.14 -18.11
N GLY A 123 15.71 5.35 -16.82
CA GLY A 123 16.15 6.57 -16.14
C GLY A 123 17.67 6.70 -16.10
N LYS A 124 18.16 7.85 -16.57
CA LYS A 124 19.54 8.34 -16.50
C LYS A 124 19.54 9.56 -15.58
N VAL A 125 19.38 9.30 -14.28
CA VAL A 125 19.26 10.26 -13.18
C VAL A 125 19.50 9.50 -11.88
N LEU A 126 19.92 10.16 -10.80
CA LEU A 126 19.90 9.56 -9.47
C LEU A 126 18.47 9.07 -9.15
N GLY A 127 18.33 7.87 -8.58
CA GLY A 127 17.08 7.11 -8.48
C GLY A 127 16.79 6.22 -9.70
N GLY A 128 17.39 6.52 -10.85
CA GLY A 128 17.31 5.79 -12.10
C GLY A 128 15.88 5.66 -12.61
N SER A 129 15.51 4.46 -13.09
CA SER A 129 14.14 4.20 -13.56
C SER A 129 13.09 4.31 -12.45
N GLY A 130 13.49 4.32 -11.17
CA GLY A 130 12.60 4.61 -10.05
C GLY A 130 11.97 6.01 -10.13
N ASN A 131 12.72 6.98 -10.66
CA ASN A 131 12.30 8.38 -10.76
C ASN A 131 11.52 8.72 -12.04
N ILE A 132 11.44 7.79 -12.99
CA ILE A 132 10.73 8.00 -14.26
C ILE A 132 9.62 6.95 -14.51
N ASN A 133 9.24 6.20 -13.47
CA ASN A 133 8.20 5.17 -13.57
C ASN A 133 6.79 5.73 -13.32
N ALA A 134 5.78 4.86 -13.39
CA ALA A 134 4.38 5.19 -13.13
C ALA A 134 3.96 4.99 -11.65
N MET A 135 4.91 4.82 -10.73
CA MET A 135 4.71 4.67 -9.28
C MET A 135 3.81 3.49 -8.86
N VAL A 136 3.61 2.51 -9.73
CA VAL A 136 2.79 1.33 -9.39
C VAL A 136 3.60 0.42 -8.47
N ALA A 137 3.10 0.24 -7.23
CA ALA A 137 3.72 -0.61 -6.24
C ALA A 137 3.13 -2.03 -6.27
N VAL A 138 3.66 -2.90 -7.14
CA VAL A 138 3.21 -4.29 -7.30
C VAL A 138 4.37 -5.23 -7.04
N ARG A 139 4.14 -6.28 -6.25
CA ARG A 139 5.08 -7.37 -6.01
C ARG A 139 4.90 -8.48 -7.06
N GLY A 140 5.91 -9.33 -7.23
CA GLY A 140 5.74 -10.57 -8.00
C GLY A 140 4.82 -11.56 -7.28
N ASN A 141 4.37 -12.59 -7.99
CA ASN A 141 3.62 -13.68 -7.36
C ASN A 141 4.55 -14.48 -6.45
N GLN A 142 4.04 -15.06 -5.37
CA GLN A 142 4.81 -15.98 -4.52
C GLN A 142 5.52 -17.06 -5.36
N HIS A 143 4.83 -17.61 -6.37
CA HIS A 143 5.39 -18.61 -7.26
C HIS A 143 6.64 -18.11 -8.00
N ASP A 144 6.75 -16.82 -8.33
CA ASP A 144 7.91 -16.30 -9.05
C ASP A 144 9.18 -16.40 -8.20
N TYR A 145 9.09 -16.07 -6.91
CA TYR A 145 10.20 -16.12 -5.96
C TYR A 145 10.54 -17.55 -5.53
N ASP A 146 9.53 -18.39 -5.30
CA ASP A 146 9.77 -19.81 -5.00
C ASP A 146 10.48 -20.51 -6.18
N ARG A 147 10.13 -20.13 -7.42
CA ARG A 147 10.82 -20.59 -8.62
C ARG A 147 12.25 -20.04 -8.74
N TRP A 148 12.52 -18.82 -8.28
CA TRP A 148 13.90 -18.30 -8.20
C TRP A 148 14.75 -19.14 -7.26
N ALA A 149 14.22 -19.48 -6.08
CA ALA A 149 14.92 -20.35 -5.14
C ALA A 149 15.20 -21.74 -5.72
N GLU A 150 14.24 -22.30 -6.47
CA GLU A 150 14.44 -23.57 -7.18
C GLU A 150 15.56 -23.47 -8.23
N TYR A 151 15.50 -22.47 -9.13
CA TYR A 151 16.47 -22.34 -10.21
C TYR A 151 17.88 -22.00 -9.74
N THR A 152 18.00 -21.23 -8.66
CA THR A 152 19.30 -20.84 -8.10
C THR A 152 19.85 -21.87 -7.10
N GLY A 153 18.99 -22.75 -6.57
CA GLY A 153 19.31 -23.63 -5.45
C GLY A 153 19.44 -22.90 -4.10
N ASP A 154 19.10 -21.62 -4.04
CA ASP A 154 19.23 -20.78 -2.86
C ASP A 154 17.86 -20.44 -2.26
N GLN A 155 17.56 -21.06 -1.13
CA GLN A 155 16.28 -20.89 -0.43
C GLN A 155 16.07 -19.48 0.13
N THR A 156 17.10 -18.65 0.21
CA THR A 156 16.95 -17.24 0.63
C THR A 156 16.19 -16.39 -0.39
N TRP A 157 16.01 -16.89 -1.62
CA TRP A 157 15.20 -16.24 -2.65
C TRP A 157 13.72 -16.64 -2.66
N ASN A 158 13.29 -17.58 -1.82
CA ASN A 158 11.89 -17.99 -1.77
C ASN A 158 11.00 -16.87 -1.22
N TYR A 159 9.68 -16.95 -1.47
CA TYR A 159 8.76 -15.86 -1.16
C TYR A 159 8.77 -15.48 0.33
N ARG A 160 8.85 -16.49 1.21
CA ARG A 160 8.88 -16.28 2.65
C ARG A 160 10.07 -15.40 3.07
N HIS A 161 11.25 -15.61 2.49
CA HIS A 161 12.43 -14.81 2.80
C HIS A 161 12.33 -13.41 2.21
N VAL A 162 12.01 -13.28 0.92
CA VAL A 162 11.93 -11.96 0.27
C VAL A 162 10.81 -11.08 0.83
N LEU A 163 9.69 -11.68 1.30
CA LEU A 163 8.60 -10.95 1.94
C LEU A 163 9.08 -10.16 3.16
N SER A 164 10.03 -10.70 3.93
CA SER A 164 10.61 -9.96 5.07
C SER A 164 11.34 -8.68 4.63
N TYR A 165 11.99 -8.70 3.46
CA TYR A 165 12.65 -7.54 2.88
C TYR A 165 11.67 -6.57 2.24
N PHE A 166 10.59 -7.05 1.59
CA PHE A 166 9.52 -6.18 1.14
C PHE A 166 8.89 -5.40 2.30
N LYS A 167 8.60 -6.09 3.42
CA LYS A 167 8.11 -5.45 4.64
C LYS A 167 9.14 -4.48 5.26
N LYS A 168 10.43 -4.80 5.21
CA LYS A 168 11.49 -3.89 5.70
C LYS A 168 11.61 -2.62 4.85
N MET A 169 11.32 -2.70 3.56
CA MET A 169 11.38 -1.57 2.63
C MET A 169 10.14 -0.67 2.73
N GLU A 170 8.99 -1.24 3.03
CA GLU A 170 7.68 -0.61 2.91
C GLU A 170 7.25 0.18 4.15
N ASP A 171 6.60 1.31 3.88
CA ASP A 171 5.76 2.06 4.80
C ASP A 171 4.33 2.17 4.23
N MET A 172 3.50 1.17 4.53
CA MET A 172 2.13 1.06 4.02
C MET A 172 1.17 1.98 4.80
N ARG A 173 0.54 2.90 4.07
CA ARG A 173 -0.39 3.90 4.63
C ARG A 173 -1.87 3.59 4.38
N VAL A 174 -2.17 2.56 3.60
CA VAL A 174 -3.55 2.20 3.26
C VAL A 174 -4.27 1.53 4.43
N GLU A 175 -5.35 2.14 4.90
CA GLU A 175 -6.25 1.56 5.91
C GLU A 175 -6.91 0.26 5.42
N GLY A 176 -7.18 -0.66 6.34
CA GLY A 176 -7.73 -1.99 6.05
C GLY A 176 -6.71 -3.04 5.61
N ILE A 177 -5.59 -2.65 4.97
CA ILE A 177 -4.53 -3.58 4.55
C ILE A 177 -3.20 -3.36 5.28
N ARG A 178 -2.92 -2.14 5.77
CA ARG A 178 -1.64 -1.80 6.43
C ARG A 178 -1.28 -2.72 7.60
N ASP A 179 -2.27 -3.22 8.33
CA ASP A 179 -2.08 -4.09 9.50
C ASP A 179 -2.02 -5.58 9.15
N SER A 180 -2.10 -5.92 7.86
CA SER A 180 -2.02 -7.31 7.41
C SER A 180 -0.64 -7.92 7.63
N ALA A 181 -0.56 -9.25 7.62
CA ALA A 181 0.70 -9.98 7.75
C ALA A 181 1.68 -9.69 6.60
N TYR A 182 1.22 -9.10 5.49
CA TYR A 182 1.99 -8.90 4.25
C TYR A 182 2.67 -7.53 4.17
N HIS A 183 2.37 -6.58 5.05
CA HIS A 183 2.87 -5.21 4.93
C HIS A 183 3.80 -4.75 6.05
N GLY A 184 4.72 -3.86 5.69
CA GLY A 184 5.55 -3.06 6.61
C GLY A 184 5.01 -1.65 6.80
N LYS A 185 5.40 -0.97 7.88
CA LYS A 185 4.92 0.39 8.24
C LYS A 185 6.03 1.36 8.63
N ASP A 186 7.27 0.89 8.63
CA ASP A 186 8.42 1.61 9.20
C ASP A 186 9.58 1.73 8.17
N GLY A 187 9.36 1.25 6.95
CA GLY A 187 10.33 1.32 5.87
C GLY A 187 10.46 2.71 5.24
N PRO A 188 11.50 2.94 4.44
CA PRO A 188 11.71 4.23 3.78
C PRO A 188 10.77 4.51 2.60
N LEU A 189 10.10 3.49 2.05
CA LEU A 189 9.26 3.64 0.86
C LEU A 189 7.79 3.72 1.25
N THR A 190 7.24 4.93 1.29
CA THR A 190 5.82 5.17 1.55
C THR A 190 4.96 4.68 0.38
N ILE A 191 3.96 3.85 0.68
CA ILE A 191 2.98 3.36 -0.30
C ILE A 191 1.59 3.79 0.16
N ASN A 192 0.82 4.38 -0.76
CA ASN A 192 -0.53 4.86 -0.49
C ASN A 192 -1.43 4.78 -1.73
N TRP A 193 -2.74 4.92 -1.53
CA TRP A 193 -3.69 5.04 -2.62
C TRP A 193 -3.52 6.36 -3.37
N ILE A 194 -3.71 6.27 -4.69
CA ILE A 194 -3.98 7.43 -5.52
C ILE A 194 -5.48 7.73 -5.49
N ASN A 195 -5.85 9.01 -5.59
CA ASN A 195 -7.25 9.37 -5.78
C ASN A 195 -7.67 9.01 -7.21
N SER A 196 -8.47 7.95 -7.35
CA SER A 196 -8.94 7.44 -8.64
C SER A 196 -10.30 8.02 -9.01
N GLY A 197 -10.50 8.35 -10.29
CA GLY A 197 -11.78 8.85 -10.79
C GLY A 197 -12.88 7.77 -10.87
N PRO A 198 -14.15 8.17 -11.13
CA PRO A 198 -15.31 7.27 -11.11
C PRO A 198 -15.22 6.09 -12.09
N LEU A 199 -14.55 6.27 -13.23
CA LEU A 199 -14.37 5.19 -14.20
C LEU A 199 -13.57 4.01 -13.62
N ALA A 200 -12.52 4.30 -12.83
CA ALA A 200 -11.72 3.25 -12.21
C ALA A 200 -12.57 2.44 -11.22
N GLN A 201 -13.43 3.10 -10.45
CA GLN A 201 -14.37 2.43 -9.53
C GLN A 201 -15.33 1.53 -10.29
N LYS A 202 -15.89 1.98 -11.42
CA LYS A 202 -16.77 1.14 -12.27
C LYS A 202 -16.06 -0.09 -12.85
N LEU A 203 -14.78 0.02 -13.16
CA LEU A 203 -14.00 -1.14 -13.62
C LEU A 203 -13.77 -2.16 -12.50
N VAL A 204 -13.58 -1.70 -11.27
CA VAL A 204 -13.46 -2.56 -10.09
C VAL A 204 -14.79 -3.26 -9.79
N GLU A 205 -15.89 -2.50 -9.74
CA GLU A 205 -17.24 -3.06 -9.52
C GLU A 205 -17.56 -4.15 -10.56
N ALA A 206 -17.28 -3.90 -11.83
CA ALA A 206 -17.50 -4.89 -12.89
C ALA A 206 -16.64 -6.15 -12.71
N GLY A 207 -15.41 -6.02 -12.20
CA GLY A 207 -14.58 -7.16 -11.84
C GLY A 207 -15.19 -7.98 -10.71
N GLN A 208 -15.72 -7.31 -9.69
CA GLN A 208 -16.38 -7.96 -8.55
C GLN A 208 -17.67 -8.68 -8.95
N ASP A 209 -18.48 -8.10 -9.84
CA ASP A 209 -19.69 -8.74 -10.38
C ASP A 209 -19.38 -10.05 -11.14
N LEU A 210 -18.15 -10.16 -11.67
CA LEU A 210 -17.64 -11.37 -12.32
C LEU A 210 -16.94 -12.33 -11.35
N GLY A 211 -16.92 -12.03 -10.05
CA GLY A 211 -16.27 -12.83 -9.01
C GLY A 211 -14.78 -12.54 -8.79
N PHE A 212 -14.23 -11.48 -9.39
CA PHE A 212 -12.83 -11.08 -9.26
C PHE A 212 -12.66 -9.96 -8.21
N SER A 213 -12.82 -10.31 -6.93
CA SER A 213 -12.64 -9.38 -5.80
C SER A 213 -11.29 -9.59 -5.11
N ASN A 214 -10.54 -8.51 -4.86
CA ASN A 214 -9.31 -8.53 -4.08
C ASN A 214 -8.98 -7.16 -3.46
N LYS A 215 -9.00 -7.08 -2.12
CA LYS A 215 -8.65 -5.86 -1.37
C LYS A 215 -7.15 -5.52 -1.41
N ASP A 216 -6.29 -6.52 -1.60
CA ASP A 216 -4.83 -6.40 -1.51
C ASP A 216 -4.13 -7.35 -2.49
N TYR A 217 -3.82 -6.85 -3.68
CA TYR A 217 -3.08 -7.60 -4.70
C TYR A 217 -1.60 -7.88 -4.33
N ASN A 218 -1.09 -7.31 -3.23
CA ASN A 218 0.24 -7.59 -2.69
C ASN A 218 0.20 -8.51 -1.46
N GLY A 219 -0.99 -9.01 -1.11
CA GLY A 219 -1.27 -9.84 0.05
C GLY A 219 -1.27 -11.33 -0.26
N LYS A 220 -2.28 -12.05 0.25
CA LYS A 220 -2.39 -13.52 0.14
C LYS A 220 -2.51 -14.01 -1.31
N SER A 221 -3.17 -13.25 -2.17
CA SER A 221 -3.38 -13.56 -3.58
C SER A 221 -3.25 -12.29 -4.41
N MET A 222 -2.76 -12.44 -5.64
CA MET A 222 -2.74 -11.35 -6.63
C MET A 222 -3.99 -11.31 -7.51
N GLU A 223 -4.81 -12.36 -7.49
CA GLU A 223 -5.98 -12.49 -8.35
C GLU A 223 -7.10 -11.55 -7.87
N GLY A 224 -7.73 -10.82 -8.79
CA GLY A 224 -8.91 -9.99 -8.51
C GLY A 224 -8.74 -8.51 -8.83
N THR A 225 -9.73 -7.72 -8.43
CA THR A 225 -9.79 -6.25 -8.59
C THR A 225 -10.17 -5.62 -7.23
N GLY A 226 -9.60 -4.48 -6.85
CA GLY A 226 -9.79 -3.87 -5.50
C GLY A 226 -10.48 -2.52 -5.55
N LYS A 227 -11.34 -2.09 -4.60
CA LYS A 227 -11.60 -2.48 -3.19
C LYS A 227 -12.99 -3.12 -2.95
N GLU A 228 -13.13 -3.94 -1.90
CA GLU A 228 -14.44 -4.29 -1.29
C GLU A 228 -14.84 -3.25 -0.22
N ASN A 229 -16.09 -2.79 -0.26
CA ASN A 229 -16.67 -1.65 0.49
C ASN A 229 -16.61 -1.76 2.02
N GLU A 230 -16.19 -0.69 2.69
CA GLU A 230 -16.29 -0.51 4.16
C GLU A 230 -17.76 -0.46 4.65
N GLU A 231 -18.69 0.09 3.85
CA GLU A 231 -20.11 0.18 4.24
C GLU A 231 -20.79 -1.19 4.39
N LYS A 232 -20.42 -2.17 3.55
CA LYS A 232 -20.97 -3.53 3.66
C LYS A 232 -20.42 -4.27 4.87
N ASP A 233 -19.14 -4.04 5.19
CA ASP A 233 -18.51 -4.62 6.37
C ASP A 233 -19.12 -4.03 7.66
N GLU A 234 -19.36 -2.71 7.72
CA GLU A 234 -20.04 -2.08 8.87
C GLU A 234 -21.51 -2.52 9.03
N GLU A 235 -22.25 -2.69 7.93
CA GLU A 235 -23.64 -3.12 7.96
C GLU A 235 -23.77 -4.61 8.34
N GLU A 236 -22.85 -5.45 7.86
CA GLU A 236 -22.76 -6.86 8.26
C GLU A 236 -22.29 -7.04 9.70
N GLU A 237 -21.36 -6.20 10.18
CA GLU A 237 -20.91 -6.19 11.57
C GLU A 237 -22.00 -5.68 12.52
N LYS A 238 -22.74 -4.63 12.14
CA LYS A 238 -23.95 -4.18 12.87
C LYS A 238 -25.00 -5.26 12.92
N ARG A 239 -25.24 -5.97 11.81
CA ARG A 239 -26.21 -7.06 11.75
C ARG A 239 -25.82 -8.24 12.65
N LYS A 240 -24.55 -8.62 12.68
CA LYS A 240 -24.04 -9.67 13.60
C LYS A 240 -24.18 -9.26 15.07
N GLN A 241 -23.90 -8.00 15.40
CA GLN A 241 -24.09 -7.47 16.76
C GLN A 241 -25.57 -7.36 17.15
N GLU A 242 -26.48 -7.15 16.20
CA GLU A 242 -27.92 -7.20 16.45
C GLU A 242 -28.43 -8.62 16.65
N GLU A 243 -27.96 -9.58 15.83
CA GLU A 243 -28.29 -11.01 15.98
C GLU A 243 -27.83 -11.55 17.36
N GLU A 244 -26.60 -11.22 17.79
CA GLU A 244 -26.06 -11.62 19.11
C GLU A 244 -26.86 -11.03 20.28
N LYS A 245 -27.33 -9.77 20.17
CA LYS A 245 -28.19 -9.14 21.18
C LYS A 245 -29.58 -9.75 21.25
N VAL A 246 -30.10 -10.23 20.12
CA VAL A 246 -31.40 -10.93 20.09
C VAL A 246 -31.27 -12.29 20.75
N ASP A 247 -30.19 -13.02 20.49
CA ASP A 247 -29.92 -14.30 21.13
C ASP A 247 -29.75 -14.15 22.65
N GLU A 248 -28.94 -13.19 23.13
CA GLU A 248 -28.79 -12.89 24.57
C GLU A 248 -30.12 -12.51 25.25
N ARG A 249 -31.02 -11.86 24.50
CA ARG A 249 -32.34 -11.47 25.02
C ARG A 249 -33.26 -12.67 25.12
N ASN A 250 -33.26 -13.55 24.12
CA ASN A 250 -34.06 -14.76 24.13
C ASN A 250 -33.61 -15.70 25.27
N GLU A 251 -32.31 -15.86 25.49
CA GLU A 251 -31.78 -16.64 26.61
C GLU A 251 -32.25 -16.09 27.98
N LYS A 252 -32.28 -14.77 28.15
CA LYS A 252 -32.83 -14.14 29.37
C LYS A 252 -34.33 -14.31 29.53
N GLU A 253 -35.08 -14.26 28.43
CA GLU A 253 -36.53 -14.50 28.47
C GLU A 253 -36.84 -15.96 28.84
N GLU A 254 -36.06 -16.93 28.33
CA GLU A 254 -36.16 -18.34 28.74
C GLU A 254 -35.81 -18.54 30.22
N GLU A 255 -34.74 -17.91 30.73
CA GLU A 255 -34.34 -17.99 32.14
C GLU A 255 -35.43 -17.42 33.08
N ILE A 256 -36.04 -16.29 32.70
CA ILE A 256 -37.17 -15.70 33.46
C ILE A 256 -38.39 -16.63 33.45
N GLU A 257 -38.70 -17.27 32.32
CA GLU A 257 -39.83 -18.19 32.22
C GLU A 257 -39.61 -19.46 33.07
N GLU A 258 -38.36 -19.95 33.16
CA GLU A 258 -38.01 -21.03 34.08
C GLU A 258 -38.12 -20.62 35.56
N GLU A 259 -37.64 -19.42 35.93
CA GLU A 259 -37.79 -18.89 37.29
C GLU A 259 -39.26 -18.70 37.68
N GLU A 260 -40.11 -18.21 36.77
CA GLU A 260 -41.54 -18.09 37.02
C GLU A 260 -42.23 -19.45 37.20
N LYS A 261 -41.88 -20.45 36.38
CA LYS A 261 -42.37 -21.83 36.55
C LYS A 261 -41.98 -22.40 37.91
N GLN A 262 -40.73 -22.22 38.34
CA GLN A 262 -40.28 -22.65 39.66
C GLN A 262 -41.05 -21.94 40.78
N ARG A 263 -41.26 -20.63 40.69
CA ARG A 263 -42.04 -19.86 41.69
C ARG A 263 -43.51 -20.28 41.77
N VAL A 264 -44.13 -20.63 40.65
CA VAL A 264 -45.51 -21.14 40.64
C VAL A 264 -45.55 -22.51 41.30
N GLN A 265 -44.59 -23.39 40.99
CA GLN A 265 -44.50 -24.72 41.58
C GLN A 265 -44.26 -24.68 43.10
N GLU A 266 -43.38 -23.81 43.58
CA GLU A 266 -43.17 -23.58 45.02
C GLU A 266 -44.44 -23.05 45.71
N LYS A 267 -45.20 -22.17 45.06
CA LYS A 267 -46.48 -21.69 45.62
C LYS A 267 -47.53 -22.79 45.71
N GLU A 268 -47.63 -23.64 44.69
CA GLU A 268 -48.54 -24.79 44.71
C GLU A 268 -48.18 -25.79 45.80
N GLU A 269 -46.89 -26.04 46.05
CA GLU A 269 -46.43 -26.89 47.16
C GLU A 269 -46.77 -26.29 48.53
N VAL A 270 -46.55 -24.98 48.72
CA VAL A 270 -46.89 -24.30 49.98
C VAL A 270 -48.40 -24.25 50.24
N GLU A 271 -49.23 -24.10 49.20
CA GLU A 271 -50.69 -24.19 49.34
C GLU A 271 -51.15 -25.61 49.69
N LYS A 272 -50.47 -26.64 49.15
CA LYS A 272 -50.73 -28.04 49.48
C LYS A 272 -50.40 -28.37 50.93
N GLU A 273 -49.22 -27.93 51.41
CA GLU A 273 -48.81 -28.12 52.81
C GLU A 273 -49.75 -27.40 53.78
N LYS A 274 -50.28 -26.23 53.42
CA LYS A 274 -51.29 -25.54 54.23
C LYS A 274 -52.63 -26.26 54.26
N GLY A 275 -53.06 -26.83 53.13
CA GLY A 275 -54.27 -27.64 53.07
C GLY A 275 -54.18 -28.92 53.90
N GLU A 276 -53.02 -29.58 53.90
CA GLU A 276 -52.77 -30.78 54.72
C GLU A 276 -52.71 -30.45 56.23
N GLN A 277 -52.21 -29.27 56.61
CA GLN A 277 -52.22 -28.79 58.00
C GLN A 277 -53.63 -28.39 58.49
N GLU A 278 -54.48 -27.84 57.63
CA GLU A 278 -55.87 -27.52 57.97
C GLU A 278 -56.74 -28.80 58.11
N GLU A 279 -56.45 -29.88 57.37
CA GLU A 279 -57.11 -31.19 57.55
C GLU A 279 -56.65 -31.92 58.82
N GLU A 280 -55.41 -31.74 59.30
CA GLU A 280 -54.94 -32.32 60.58
C GLU A 280 -55.47 -31.56 61.83
N GLU A 281 -55.93 -30.31 61.71
CA GLU A 281 -56.54 -29.56 62.83
C GLU A 281 -58.06 -29.79 62.97
N GLU A 282 -58.72 -30.44 62.01
CA GLU A 282 -60.16 -30.79 62.06
C GLU A 282 -60.47 -32.23 62.54
N GLU A 283 -59.48 -33.06 62.88
CA GLU A 283 -59.63 -34.40 63.50
C GLU A 283 -59.39 -34.42 65.02
#